data_AF-A0A973I153-F1
#
_entry.id   AF-A0A973I153-F1
#
_cell.length_a   1.000
_cell.length_b   1.000
_cell.length_c   1.000
_cell.angle_alpha   90.00
_cell.angle_beta   90.00
_cell.angle_gamma   90.00
#
_symmetry.space_group_name_H-M   'P 1'
#
loop_
_entity.id
_entity.type
_entity.pdbx_description
1 polymer ?
#
loop_
_entity_poly.entity_id
_entity_poly.type
_entity_poly.pdbx_seq_one_letter_code
_entity_poly.pdbx_strand_id
1 'polypeptide(L)'
;WKYENPGTFFSSNISGADRLPGGNTLICSGATGEVFEVTPEGKIVWEHSVQSDGPRGGAIFRAPWISPDHPGLRPTEPPKKKPAGGTSL
;
A
#
# COMPACT_ATOMS: atom_id res chain seq x y z
N TRP A 1 -14.18 -6.65 -16.48
CA TRP A 1 -12.84 -6.15 -16.86
C TRP A 1 -11.82 -7.25 -16.61
N LYS A 2 -10.80 -7.35 -17.46
CA LYS A 2 -9.70 -8.30 -17.34
C LYS A 2 -8.40 -7.55 -17.63
N TYR A 3 -7.37 -7.81 -16.84
CA TYR A 3 -6.01 -7.39 -17.13
C TYR A 3 -5.12 -8.61 -17.22
N GLU A 4 -4.36 -8.68 -18.30
CA GLU A 4 -3.36 -9.71 -18.52
C GLU A 4 -2.08 -9.00 -18.88
N ASN A 5 -1.00 -9.34 -18.18
CA ASN A 5 0.35 -8.99 -18.56
C ASN A 5 1.11 -10.32 -18.74
N PRO A 6 1.56 -10.64 -19.96
CA PRO A 6 2.09 -11.96 -20.29
C PRO A 6 3.42 -12.22 -19.56
N GLY A 7 3.33 -12.86 -18.39
CA GLY A 7 4.41 -13.66 -17.80
C GLY A 7 5.23 -13.04 -16.67
N THR A 8 4.94 -11.82 -16.21
CA THR A 8 5.85 -11.09 -15.31
C THR A 8 5.37 -10.88 -13.87
N PHE A 9 4.11 -11.19 -13.53
CA PHE A 9 3.56 -10.89 -12.19
C PHE A 9 2.76 -12.06 -11.56
N PHE A 10 3.14 -13.31 -11.85
CA PHE A 10 2.55 -14.47 -11.19
C PHE A 10 2.99 -14.55 -9.71
N SER A 11 2.02 -14.67 -8.81
CA SER A 11 2.24 -14.83 -7.37
C SER A 11 1.68 -16.18 -6.91
N SER A 12 2.55 -17.08 -6.42
CA SER A 12 2.16 -18.44 -6.00
C SER A 12 1.29 -18.48 -4.74
N ASN A 13 1.37 -17.43 -3.93
CA ASN A 13 0.57 -17.18 -2.74
C ASN A 13 0.43 -15.66 -2.55
N ILE A 14 -0.45 -15.23 -1.63
CA ILE A 14 -0.63 -13.83 -1.18
C ILE A 14 -0.71 -12.80 -2.33
N SER A 15 -1.92 -12.48 -2.76
CA SER A 15 -2.14 -11.50 -3.83
C SER A 15 -3.52 -10.85 -3.67
N GLY A 16 -3.77 -9.80 -4.45
CA GLY A 16 -5.05 -9.12 -4.45
C GLY A 16 -5.20 -8.15 -5.60
N ALA A 17 -6.44 -7.77 -5.89
CA ALA A 17 -6.76 -6.72 -6.84
C ALA A 17 -7.99 -5.95 -6.34
N ASP A 18 -7.83 -4.64 -6.14
CA ASP A 18 -8.88 -3.75 -5.66
C ASP A 18 -9.19 -2.68 -6.72
N ARG A 19 -10.46 -2.54 -7.08
CA ARG A 19 -10.92 -1.44 -7.96
C ARG A 19 -11.00 -0.15 -7.13
N LEU A 20 -10.28 0.87 -7.56
CA LEU A 20 -10.29 2.20 -6.95
C LEU A 20 -11.51 3.03 -7.39
N PRO A 21 -11.94 4.05 -6.63
CA PRO A 21 -13.08 4.90 -6.98
C PRO A 21 -12.95 5.59 -8.35
N GLY A 22 -11.72 5.90 -8.79
CA GLY A 22 -11.44 6.51 -10.09
C GLY A 22 -11.50 5.52 -11.27
N GLY A 23 -11.80 4.25 -11.03
CA GLY A 23 -11.89 3.23 -12.06
C GLY A 23 -10.58 2.51 -12.35
N ASN A 24 -9.44 2.92 -11.80
CA ASN A 24 -8.18 2.15 -11.89
C ASN A 24 -8.21 0.92 -10.97
N THR A 25 -7.37 -0.08 -11.24
CA THR A 25 -7.21 -1.25 -10.35
C THR A 25 -5.84 -1.19 -9.69
N LEU A 26 -5.79 -1.31 -8.36
CA LEU A 26 -4.56 -1.59 -7.63
C LEU A 26 -4.37 -3.11 -7.56
N ILE A 27 -3.24 -3.62 -8.03
CA ILE A 27 -2.90 -5.04 -8.07
C ILE A 27 -1.70 -5.29 -7.16
N CYS A 28 -1.77 -6.35 -6.36
CA CYS A 28 -0.70 -6.81 -5.48
C CYS A 28 -0.24 -8.21 -5.90
N SER A 29 1.00 -8.30 -6.38
CA SER A 29 1.75 -9.56 -6.54
C SER A 29 2.60 -9.76 -5.29
N GLY A 30 2.00 -10.38 -4.27
CA GLY A 30 2.55 -10.32 -2.92
C GLY A 30 3.73 -11.25 -2.66
N ALA A 31 3.85 -12.38 -3.36
CA ALA A 31 5.02 -13.26 -3.21
C ALA A 31 6.29 -12.63 -3.77
N THR A 32 6.17 -11.86 -4.87
CA THR A 32 7.29 -11.13 -5.49
C THR A 32 7.51 -9.75 -4.88
N GLY A 33 6.54 -9.24 -4.10
CA GLY A 33 6.66 -7.97 -3.39
C GLY A 33 6.38 -6.75 -4.26
N GLU A 34 5.52 -6.90 -5.27
CA GLU A 34 5.20 -5.84 -6.24
C GLU A 34 3.74 -5.39 -6.09
N VAL A 35 3.52 -4.08 -6.16
CA VAL A 35 2.19 -3.46 -6.19
C VAL A 35 2.17 -2.45 -7.31
N PHE A 36 1.12 -2.45 -8.12
CA PHE A 36 1.00 -1.53 -9.25
C PHE A 36 -0.45 -1.16 -9.53
N GLU A 37 -0.66 0.05 -10.05
CA GLU A 37 -1.97 0.57 -10.41
C GLU A 37 -2.12 0.58 -11.93
N VAL A 38 -3.24 0.04 -12.42
CA VAL A 38 -3.55 -0.04 -13.85
C VAL A 38 -4.83 0.70 -14.20
N THR A 39 -4.83 1.42 -15.31
CA THR A 39 -6.05 2.01 -15.88
C THR A 39 -6.99 0.94 -16.43
N PRO A 40 -8.28 1.25 -16.71
CA PRO A 40 -9.19 0.34 -17.40
C PRO A 40 -8.66 -0.17 -18.74
N GLU A 41 -7.87 0.64 -19.44
CA GLU A 41 -7.22 0.33 -20.73
C GLU A 41 -5.95 -0.53 -20.56
N GLY A 42 -5.56 -0.85 -19.32
CA GLY A 42 -4.43 -1.71 -19.02
C GLY A 42 -3.06 -0.99 -18.99
N LYS A 43 -3.03 0.33 -18.84
CA LYS A 43 -1.77 1.06 -18.67
C LYS A 43 -1.38 1.10 -17.20
N ILE A 44 -0.13 0.78 -16.87
CA ILE A 44 0.41 1.00 -15.52
C ILE A 44 0.64 2.50 -15.34
N VAL A 45 0.11 3.07 -14.26
CA VAL A 45 0.24 4.51 -13.91
C VAL A 45 0.99 4.75 -12.62
N TRP A 46 1.20 3.70 -11.82
CA TRP A 46 1.99 3.74 -10.61
C TRP A 46 2.50 2.33 -10.29
N GLU A 47 3.68 2.24 -9.68
CA GLU A 47 4.29 0.99 -9.25
C GLU A 47 5.14 1.17 -7.99
N HIS A 48 5.25 0.10 -7.21
CA HIS A 48 6.13 0.00 -6.05
C HIS A 48 6.58 -1.44 -5.85
N SER A 49 7.84 -1.62 -5.47
CA SER A 49 8.40 -2.92 -5.12
C SER A 49 9.13 -2.84 -3.78
N VAL A 50 8.94 -3.88 -2.96
CA VAL A 50 9.65 -4.02 -1.70
C VAL A 50 10.87 -4.90 -1.94
N GLN A 51 12.05 -4.40 -1.60
CA GLN A 51 13.28 -5.17 -1.62
C GLN A 51 13.68 -5.51 -0.18
N SER A 52 13.94 -6.78 0.11
CA SER A 52 14.38 -7.23 1.42
C SER A 52 15.32 -8.42 1.30
N ASP A 53 16.45 -8.34 2.01
CA ASP A 53 17.43 -9.42 2.14
C ASP A 53 17.02 -10.47 3.19
N GLY A 54 15.83 -10.32 3.80
CA GLY A 54 15.31 -11.23 4.80
C GLY A 54 14.85 -12.57 4.20
N PRO A 55 14.67 -13.61 5.03
CA PRO A 55 14.35 -14.97 4.59
C PRO A 55 12.97 -15.11 3.91
N ARG A 56 12.11 -14.10 3.96
CA ARG A 56 10.81 -14.07 3.26
C ARG A 56 10.83 -13.24 1.98
N GLY A 57 11.97 -12.66 1.61
CA GLY A 57 12.05 -11.65 0.55
C GLY A 57 11.18 -10.44 0.85
N GLY A 58 10.98 -9.57 -0.13
CA GLY A 58 10.11 -8.40 -0.02
C GLY A 58 8.60 -8.70 -0.01
N ALA A 59 8.18 -9.88 0.48
CA ALA A 59 6.81 -10.33 0.34
C ALA A 59 5.78 -9.40 1.01
N ILE A 60 4.68 -9.12 0.30
CA ILE A 60 3.59 -8.25 0.73
C ILE A 60 2.35 -9.10 0.98
N PHE A 61 1.83 -9.09 2.21
CA PHE A 61 0.62 -9.84 2.53
C PHE A 61 -0.64 -9.24 1.90
N ARG A 62 -0.80 -7.91 2.01
CA ARG A 62 -1.91 -7.13 1.44
C ARG A 62 -1.49 -5.69 1.18
N ALA A 63 -2.12 -5.08 0.17
CA ALA A 63 -2.01 -3.66 -0.14
C ALA A 63 -3.42 -3.06 -0.33
N PRO A 64 -4.17 -2.81 0.76
CA PRO A 64 -5.50 -2.23 0.64
C PRO A 64 -5.41 -0.74 0.29
N TRP A 65 -6.33 -0.28 -0.55
CA TRP A 65 -6.53 1.16 -0.72
C TRP A 65 -7.25 1.74 0.49
N ILE A 66 -6.76 2.89 0.97
CA ILE A 66 -7.38 3.66 2.06
C ILE A 66 -7.79 5.01 1.49
N SER A 67 -9.04 5.40 1.70
CA SER A 67 -9.54 6.71 1.27
C SER A 67 -8.73 7.84 1.91
N PRO A 68 -8.38 8.90 1.17
CA PRO A 68 -7.80 10.12 1.75
C PRO A 68 -8.64 10.69 2.91
N ASP A 69 -9.96 10.52 2.86
CA ASP A 69 -10.90 10.97 3.91
C ASP A 69 -11.03 9.98 5.07
N HIS A 70 -10.30 8.86 5.06
CA HIS A 70 -10.37 7.85 6.10
C HIS A 70 -10.01 8.47 7.46
N PRO A 71 -10.85 8.31 8.50
CA PRO A 71 -10.66 9.00 9.79
C PRO A 71 -9.33 8.68 10.46
N GLY A 72 -8.75 7.50 10.19
CA GLY A 72 -7.43 7.10 10.68
C GLY A 72 -6.22 7.78 10.02
N LEU A 73 -6.41 8.55 8.94
CA LEU A 73 -5.33 9.31 8.28
C LEU A 73 -5.28 10.78 8.71
N ARG A 74 -6.18 11.23 9.60
CA ARG A 74 -6.16 12.62 10.09
C ARG A 74 -4.87 12.86 10.89
N PRO A 75 -4.22 14.03 10.74
CA PRO A 75 -3.10 14.41 11.58
C PRO A 75 -3.51 14.25 13.04
N THR A 76 -2.76 13.45 13.79
CA THR A 76 -2.94 13.44 15.25
C THR A 76 -2.55 14.81 15.77
N GLU A 77 -3.36 15.39 16.67
CA GLU A 77 -2.93 16.59 17.38
C GLU A 77 -1.55 16.31 18.00
N PRO A 78 -0.56 17.21 17.84
CA PRO A 78 0.73 17.01 18.45
C PRO A 78 0.55 16.84 19.97
N PRO A 79 1.35 15.99 20.62
CA PRO A 79 1.23 15.77 22.05
C PRO A 79 1.31 17.11 22.79
N LYS A 80 0.30 17.42 23.62
CA LYS A 80 0.33 18.61 24.48
C LYS A 80 1.61 18.58 25.29
N LYS A 81 2.46 19.60 25.19
CA LYS A 81 3.66 19.72 26.02
C LYS A 81 3.23 19.63 27.49
N LYS A 82 3.80 18.68 28.22
CA LYS A 82 3.59 18.57 29.67
C LYS A 82 4.06 19.89 30.30
N PRO A 83 3.28 20.54 31.18
CA PRO A 83 3.74 21.73 31.86
C PRO A 83 5.03 21.37 32.61
N ALA A 84 6.08 22.18 32.43
CA ALA A 84 7.30 22.04 33.20
C ALA A 84 6.92 22.14 34.67
N GLY A 85 7.07 21.03 35.40
CA GLY A 85 6.80 21.01 36.84
C GLY A 85 7.63 22.09 37.49
N GLY A 86 6.96 23.10 38.03
CA GLY A 86 7.61 24.14 38.82
C GLY A 86 8.20 23.50 40.05
N THR A 87 9.52 23.51 40.15
CA THR A 87 10.21 23.26 41.42
C THR A 87 9.86 24.43 42.34
N SER A 88 8.98 24.20 43.33
CA SER A 88 8.90 25.10 44.48
C SER A 88 10.12 24.85 45.36
N LEU A 89 10.73 25.97 45.77
CA LEU A 89 11.83 26.06 46.73
C LEU A 89 11.40 25.61 48.13
#